data_AF-A0A1F2RDJ2-F1
#
_entry.id   AF-A0A1F2RDJ2-F1
#
_cell.length_a   1.000
_cell.length_b   1.000
_cell.length_c   1.000
_cell.angle_alpha   90.00
_cell.angle_beta   90.00
_cell.angle_gamma   90.00
#
_symmetry.space_group_name_H-M   'P 1'
#
loop_
_entity.id
_entity.type
_entity.pdbx_description
1 polymer ?
#
loop_
_entity_poly.entity_id
_entity_poly.type
_entity_poly.pdbx_seq_one_letter_code
_entity_poly.pdbx_strand_id
1 'polypeptide(L)' 'MAREHAARHHLTLGEAISDLVRRAAERPLVTDLKSGLTVVRLPEHSPRVTSERVAKVADQWP' A
#
# COMPACT_ATOMS: atom_id res chain seq x y z
N MET A 1 -2.33 10.97 5.22
CA MET A 1 -2.33 10.34 3.87
C MET A 1 -3.31 11.03 2.91
N ALA A 2 -4.57 10.59 2.74
CA ALA A 2 -5.46 11.15 1.70
C ALA A 2 -5.88 12.62 1.93
N ARG A 3 -6.23 12.99 3.16
CA ARG A 3 -6.57 14.39 3.50
C ARG A 3 -5.40 15.36 3.33
N GLU A 4 -4.19 14.93 3.67
CA GLU A 4 -2.98 15.73 3.45
C GLU A 4 -2.58 15.81 1.97
N HIS A 5 -2.85 14.76 1.19
CA HIS A 5 -2.65 14.77 -0.27
C HIS A 5 -3.62 15.75 -0.94
N ALA A 6 -4.89 15.69 -0.52
CA ALA A 6 -5.92 16.64 -0.93
C ALA A 6 -5.52 18.09 -0.62
N ALA A 7 -5.09 18.37 0.62
CA ALA A 7 -4.66 19.71 1.04
C ALA A 7 -3.42 20.21 0.29
N ARG A 8 -2.42 19.35 0.06
CA ARG A 8 -1.20 19.72 -0.67
C ARG A 8 -1.44 20.00 -2.16
N HIS A 9 -2.37 19.27 -2.77
CA HIS A 9 -2.63 19.35 -4.21
C HIS A 9 -3.92 20.11 -4.57
N HIS A 10 -4.58 20.75 -3.59
CA HIS A 10 -5.84 21.47 -3.77
C HIS A 10 -6.92 20.60 -4.45
N LEU A 11 -6.95 19.32 -4.12
CA LEU A 11 -7.90 18.35 -4.65
C LEU A 11 -9.06 18.15 -3.68
N THR A 12 -10.22 17.73 -4.20
CA THR A 12 -11.25 17.15 -3.35
C THR A 12 -10.76 15.83 -2.74
N LEU A 13 -11.34 15.41 -1.62
CA LEU A 13 -10.92 14.17 -0.96
C LEU A 13 -11.12 12.94 -1.86
N GLY A 14 -12.19 12.92 -2.66
CA GLY A 14 -12.47 11.84 -3.61
C GLY A 14 -11.40 11.75 -4.71
N GLU A 15 -11.00 12.88 -5.27
CA GLU A 15 -9.92 12.94 -6.27
C GLU A 15 -8.58 12.50 -5.68
N ALA A 16 -8.26 12.92 -4.46
CA ALA A 16 -7.04 12.50 -3.77
C ALA A 16 -7.00 10.99 -3.51
N ILE A 17 -8.13 10.38 -3.15
CA ILE A 17 -8.23 8.92 -2.98
C ILE A 17 -8.04 8.21 -4.32
N SER A 18 -8.77 8.64 -5.37
CA SER A 18 -8.66 8.06 -6.71
C SER A 18 -7.24 8.16 -7.27
N ASP A 19 -6.56 9.30 -7.04
CA ASP A 19 -5.17 9.50 -7.45
C ASP A 19 -4.21 8.55 -6.69
N LEU A 20 -4.39 8.40 -5.38
CA LEU A 20 -3.59 7.46 -4.58
C LEU A 20 -3.79 6.00 -5.00
N VAL A 21 -5.04 5.60 -5.28
CA VAL A 21 -5.36 4.24 -5.74
C VAL A 21 -4.76 3.97 -7.11
N ARG A 22 -4.89 4.91 -8.06
CA ARG A 22 -4.27 4.78 -9.39
C ARG A 22 -2.75 4.66 -9.30
N ARG A 23 -2.11 5.52 -8.50
CA ARG A 23 -0.65 5.44 -8.26
C ARG A 23 -0.24 4.11 -7.64
N ALA A 24 -1.06 3.53 -6.77
CA ALA A 24 -0.78 2.22 -6.19
C ALA A 24 -0.95 1.09 -7.23
N ALA A 25 -1.97 1.16 -8.09
CA ALA A 25 -2.25 0.18 -9.12
C ALA A 25 -1.19 0.17 -10.24
N GLU A 26 -0.68 1.33 -10.62
CA GLU A 26 0.31 1.48 -11.69
C GLU A 26 1.76 1.24 -11.21
N ARG A 27 1.98 1.16 -9.90
CA ARG A 27 3.34 1.00 -9.36
C ARG A 27 3.81 -0.44 -9.54
N PRO A 28 4.95 -0.67 -10.25
CA PRO A 28 5.49 -2.02 -10.41
C PRO A 28 5.79 -2.64 -9.04
N LEU A 29 5.30 -3.85 -8.82
CA LEU A 29 5.61 -4.61 -7.61
C LEU A 29 7.04 -5.13 -7.71
N VAL A 30 7.97 -4.48 -7.02
CA VAL A 30 9.37 -4.91 -6.99
C VAL A 30 9.49 -6.15 -6.10
N THR A 31 10.01 -7.24 -6.65
CA THR A 31 10.23 -8.49 -5.94
C THR A 31 11.69 -8.90 -5.99
N ASP A 32 12.14 -9.56 -4.92
CA ASP A 32 13.45 -10.18 -4.79
C ASP A 32 13.30 -11.69 -4.63
N LEU A 33 14.25 -12.48 -5.13
CA LEU A 33 14.31 -13.90 -4.83
C LEU A 33 15.15 -14.12 -3.56
N LYS A 34 14.55 -14.67 -2.50
CA LYS A 34 15.23 -15.03 -1.25
C LYS A 34 14.91 -16.47 -0.86
N SER A 35 15.93 -17.30 -0.75
CA SER A 35 15.79 -18.72 -0.36
C SER A 35 14.74 -19.48 -1.20
N GLY A 36 14.69 -19.19 -2.51
CA GLY A 36 13.71 -19.79 -3.44
C GLY A 36 12.30 -19.20 -3.38
N LEU A 37 12.06 -18.18 -2.53
CA LEU A 37 10.77 -17.49 -2.42
C LEU A 37 10.84 -16.12 -3.09
N THR A 38 9.78 -15.75 -3.81
CA THR A 38 9.59 -14.40 -4.34
C THR A 38 9.07 -13.51 -3.20
N VAL A 39 9.90 -12.57 -2.75
CA VAL A 39 9.59 -11.67 -1.63
C VAL A 39 9.33 -10.27 -2.18
N VAL A 40 8.23 -9.65 -1.77
CA VAL A 40 7.92 -8.26 -2.14
C VAL A 40 8.84 -7.30 -1.38
N ARG A 41 9.50 -6.40 -2.10
CA ARG A 41 10.26 -5.31 -1.48
C ARG A 41 9.30 -4.18 -1.12
N LEU A 42 9.04 -4.04 0.16
CA LEU A 42 8.25 -2.94 0.69
C LEU A 42 9.09 -1.65 0.75
N PRO A 43 8.50 -0.47 0.46
CA PRO A 43 9.11 0.82 0.75
C PRO A 43 9.57 0.96 2.20
N GLU A 44 10.58 1.79 2.45
CA GLU A 44 11.20 1.97 3.77
C GLU A 44 10.21 2.41 4.87
N HIS A 45 9.21 3.22 4.49
CA HIS A 45 8.18 3.71 5.40
C HIS A 45 6.92 2.83 5.44
N SER A 46 6.98 1.62 4.87
CA SER A 46 5.87 0.68 4.96
C SER A 46 5.70 0.16 6.39
N PRO A 47 4.45 -0.02 6.86
CA PRO A 47 4.21 -0.62 8.16
C PRO A 47 4.78 -2.04 8.19
N ARG A 48 5.34 -2.43 9.33
CA ARG A 48 5.89 -3.77 9.51
C ARG A 48 4.79 -4.82 9.31
N VAL A 49 5.02 -5.73 8.36
CA VAL A 49 4.14 -6.88 8.12
C VAL A 49 4.55 -8.00 9.06
N THR A 50 3.62 -8.42 9.92
CA THR A 50 3.79 -9.55 10.86
C THR A 50 2.67 -10.55 10.64
N SER A 51 2.91 -11.82 10.99
CA SER A 51 1.92 -12.88 10.84
C SER A 51 0.60 -12.57 11.57
N GLU A 52 0.68 -11.98 12.77
CA GLU A 52 -0.51 -11.55 13.54
C GLU A 52 -1.34 -10.52 12.77
N ARG A 53 -0.68 -9.55 12.11
CA ARG A 53 -1.38 -8.51 11.36
C ARG A 53 -2.01 -9.05 10.07
N VAL A 54 -1.37 -10.04 9.44
CA VAL A 54 -1.94 -10.74 8.29
C VAL A 54 -3.19 -11.53 8.70
N ALA A 55 -3.13 -12.28 9.81
CA ALA A 55 -4.27 -13.05 10.32
C ALA A 55 -5.47 -12.14 10.61
N LYS A 56 -5.26 -11.01 11.29
CA LYS A 56 -6.34 -10.03 11.57
C LYS A 56 -7.01 -9.48 10.32
N VAL A 57 -6.25 -9.28 9.24
CA VAL A 57 -6.81 -8.79 7.96
C VAL A 57 -7.55 -9.91 7.23
N ALA A 58 -7.00 -11.13 7.23
CA ALA A 58 -7.65 -12.29 6.62
C ALA A 58 -9.01 -12.59 7.27
N ASP A 59 -9.11 -12.48 8.60
CA ASP A 59 -10.36 -12.66 9.33
C ASP A 59 -11.42 -11.57 9.02
N GLN A 60 -11.00 -10.43 8.48
CA GLN A 60 -11.88 -9.31 8.11
C GLN A 60 -12.29 -9.33 6.63
N TRP A 61 -11.73 -10.24 5.83
CA TRP A 61 -12.14 -10.42 4.45
C TRP A 61 -13.34 -11.38 4.37
N PRO A 62 -14.38 -11.05 3.56
CA PRO A 62 -15.56 -11.89 3.40
C PRO A 62 -15.29 -13.19 2.65
#